data_AF-A0A819KYM7-F1
#
_entry.id   AF-A0A819KYM7-F1
#
_cell.length_a   1.000
_cell.length_b   1.000
_cell.length_c   1.000
_cell.angle_alpha   90.00
_cell.angle_beta   90.00
_cell.angle_gamma   90.00
#
_symmetry.space_group_name_H-M   'P 1'
#
loop_
_entity.id
_entity.type
_entity.pdbx_description
1 polymer ?
#
loop_
_entity_poly.entity_id
_entity_poly.type
_entity_poly.pdbx_seq_one_letter_code
_entity_poly.pdbx_strand_id
1 'polypeptide(L)' 'MAMANNKIQCFTCNKEKITYPCKGCVKEFCLMDFMEHQRILNDELNYIVNEYNEFKQRINEQKQNPQND' A
#
# COMPACT_ATOMS: atom_id res chain seq x y z
N MET A 1 -34.27 -10.62 -5.41
CA MET A 1 -33.04 -9.88 -5.04
C MET A 1 -32.69 -8.96 -6.19
N ALA A 2 -32.68 -7.64 -5.98
CA ALA A 2 -32.29 -6.69 -7.00
C ALA A 2 -30.79 -6.85 -7.29
N MET A 3 -30.45 -7.15 -8.54
CA MET A 3 -29.07 -7.11 -9.01
C MET A 3 -28.64 -5.65 -8.95
N ALA A 4 -27.76 -5.29 -8.01
CA ALA A 4 -27.14 -3.98 -8.04
C ALA A 4 -26.41 -3.87 -9.39
N ASN A 5 -26.87 -2.96 -10.25
CA ASN A 5 -26.13 -2.53 -11.44
C ASN A 5 -24.88 -1.81 -10.94
N ASN A 6 -23.89 -2.58 -10.49
CA ASN A 6 -22.58 -2.07 -10.08
C ASN A 6 -21.87 -1.61 -11.34
N LYS A 7 -22.20 -0.40 -11.77
CA LYS A 7 -21.46 0.33 -12.79
C LYS A 7 -20.01 0.34 -12.34
N ILE A 8 -19.15 -0.25 -13.16
CA ILE A 8 -17.71 -0.27 -12.91
C ILE A 8 -17.24 1.19 -12.98
N GLN A 9 -16.85 1.72 -11.82
CA GLN A 9 -16.47 3.12 -11.62
C GLN A 9 -15.13 3.19 -10.90
N CYS A 10 -14.36 4.22 -11.21
CA CYS A 10 -13.13 4.48 -10.47
C CYS A 10 -13.44 4.79 -9.00
N PHE A 11 -12.84 4.05 -8.07
CA PHE A 11 -12.99 4.22 -6.63
C PHE A 11 -12.59 5.63 -6.15
N THR A 12 -11.61 6.26 -6.79
CA THR A 12 -11.11 7.58 -6.39
C THR A 12 -11.96 8.72 -6.94
N CYS A 13 -12.29 8.68 -8.23
CA CYS A 13 -12.91 9.83 -8.91
C CYS A 13 -14.39 9.60 -9.29
N ASN A 14 -14.95 8.43 -9.02
CA ASN A 14 -16.35 8.02 -9.28
C ASN A 14 -16.82 8.19 -10.73
N LYS A 15 -15.90 8.26 -11.70
CA LYS A 15 -16.24 8.38 -13.13
C LYS A 15 -16.42 6.98 -13.73
N GLU A 16 -17.47 6.82 -14.53
CA GLU A 16 -17.68 5.69 -15.43
C GLU A 16 -16.70 5.82 -16.60
N LYS A 17 -15.53 5.19 -16.47
CA LYS A 17 -14.48 5.11 -17.50
C LYS A 17 -13.85 3.72 -17.45
N ILE A 18 -13.01 3.39 -18.42
CA ILE A 18 -12.20 2.16 -18.39
C ILE A 18 -11.42 2.13 -17.06
N THR A 19 -11.70 1.13 -16.24
CA THR A 19 -11.00 0.88 -14.98
C THR A 19 -10.20 -0.41 -15.03
N TYR A 20 -9.28 -0.52 -14.09
CA TYR A 20 -8.42 -1.64 -13.84
C TYR A 20 -8.56 -2.04 -12.36
N PRO A 21 -8.75 -3.34 -12.06
CA PRO A 21 -8.83 -3.82 -10.70
C PRO A 21 -7.46 -3.87 -10.04
N CYS A 22 -7.34 -3.34 -8.83
CA CYS A 22 -6.24 -3.65 -7.94
C CYS A 22 -6.48 -5.01 -7.26
N LYS A 23 -5.63 -6.00 -7.54
CA LYS A 23 -5.74 -7.35 -6.96
C LYS A 23 -5.57 -7.38 -5.43
N GLY A 24 -4.83 -6.43 -4.86
CA GLY A 24 -4.60 -6.36 -3.41
C GLY A 24 -5.79 -5.77 -2.63
N CYS A 25 -6.47 -4.78 -3.20
CA CYS A 25 -7.54 -4.05 -2.50
C CYS A 25 -8.94 -4.36 -3.04
N VAL A 26 -9.06 -5.11 -4.15
CA VAL A 26 -10.31 -5.45 -4.84
C VAL A 26 -11.13 -4.20 -5.21
N LYS A 27 -10.43 -3.11 -5.57
CA LYS A 27 -10.99 -1.82 -5.98
C LYS A 27 -10.68 -1.54 -7.43
N GLU A 28 -11.62 -0.90 -8.11
CA GLU A 28 -11.52 -0.46 -9.51
C GLU A 28 -10.94 0.94 -9.60
N PHE A 29 -9.95 1.16 -10.46
CA PHE A 29 -9.32 2.47 -10.65
C PHE A 29 -9.15 2.78 -12.12
N CYS A 30 -9.26 4.04 -12.52
CA CYS A 30 -8.75 4.41 -13.83
C CYS A 30 -7.22 4.36 -13.86
N LEU A 31 -6.64 4.38 -15.05
CA LEU A 31 -5.19 4.29 -15.22
C LEU A 31 -4.39 5.29 -14.36
N MET A 32 -4.76 6.57 -14.35
CA MET A 32 -4.06 7.59 -13.57
C MET A 32 -4.14 7.34 -12.07
N ASP A 33 -5.36 7.11 -11.55
CA ASP A 33 -5.58 6.86 -10.13
C ASP A 33 -4.98 5.51 -9.71
N PHE A 34 -4.90 4.53 -10.62
CA PHE A 34 -4.27 3.24 -10.41
C PHE A 34 -2.75 3.37 -10.26
N MET A 35 -2.10 4.14 -11.14
CA MET A 35 -0.66 4.40 -11.05
C MET A 35 -0.32 5.12 -9.74
N GLU A 36 -1.09 6.14 -9.38
CA GLU A 36 -0.89 6.86 -8.12
C GLU A 36 -1.13 5.96 -6.90
N HIS A 37 -2.19 5.15 -6.93
CA HIS A 37 -2.46 4.16 -5.88
C HIS A 37 -1.28 3.18 -5.70
N GLN A 38 -0.72 2.65 -6.78
CA GLN A 38 0.45 1.77 -6.72
C GLN A 38 1.69 2.48 -6.18
N ARG A 39 1.89 3.75 -6.55
CA ARG A 39 3.01 4.56 -6.05
C ARG A 39 2.93 4.73 -4.53
N ILE A 40 1.76 5.12 -4.02
CA ILE A 40 1.53 5.31 -2.57
C ILE A 40 1.79 4.00 -1.81
N LEU A 41 1.27 2.88 -2.30
CA LEU A 41 1.50 1.57 -1.66
C LEU A 41 2.99 1.19 -1.62
N ASN A 42 3.74 1.48 -2.68
CA ASN A 42 5.19 1.24 -2.68
C ASN A 42 5.92 2.17 -1.70
N ASP A 43 5.52 3.44 -1.62
CA ASP A 43 6.11 4.40 -0.69
C ASP A 43 5.86 3.99 0.77
N GLU A 44 4.64 3.56 1.10
CA GLU A 44 4.27 3.01 2.42
C GLU A 44 5.07 1.75 2.75
N LEU A 45 5.21 0.82 1.80
CA LEU A 45 5.99 -0.39 1.99
C LEU A 45 7.47 -0.07 2.25
N ASN A 46 8.05 0.85 1.48
CA ASN A 46 9.44 1.27 1.65
C ASN A 46 9.67 1.89 3.03
N TYR A 47 8.72 2.71 3.50
CA TYR A 47 8.76 3.27 4.84
C TYR A 47 8.79 2.16 5.91
N ILE A 48 7.88 1.19 5.84
CA ILE A 48 7.83 0.06 6.79
C ILE A 48 9.14 -0.75 6.79
N VAL A 49 9.69 -1.02 5.60
CA VAL A 49 10.95 -1.76 5.46
C VAL A 49 12.11 -0.98 6.09
N ASN A 50 12.16 0.34 5.90
CA ASN A 50 13.20 1.18 6.50
C ASN A 50 13.10 1.18 8.03
N GLU A 51 11.91 1.40 8.58
CA GLU A 51 11.68 1.36 10.04
C GLU A 51 12.09 -0.01 10.63
N TYR A 52 11.75 -1.10 9.95
CA TYR A 52 12.16 -2.44 10.36
C TYR A 52 13.68 -2.61 10.36
N ASN A 53 14.37 -2.11 9.34
CA ASN A 53 15.83 -2.19 9.25
C ASN A 53 16.50 -1.38 10.35
N GLU A 54 16.03 -0.16 10.62
CA GLU A 54 16.53 0.66 11.72
C GLU A 54 16.31 -0.03 13.08
N PHE A 55 15.12 -0.57 13.31
CA PHE A 55 14.82 -1.29 14.54
C PHE A 55 15.73 -2.50 14.73
N LYS A 56 15.92 -3.30 13.67
CA LYS A 56 16.83 -4.45 13.67
C LYS A 56 18.28 -4.04 13.94
N GLN A 57 18.73 -2.92 13.37
CA GLN A 57 20.06 -2.38 13.62
C GLN A 57 20.23 -2.03 15.10
N ARG A 58 19.28 -1.30 15.70
CA ARG A 58 19.33 -0.93 17.13
C ARG A 58 19.39 -2.16 18.04
N ILE A 59 18.64 -3.22 17.73
CA ILE A 59 18.71 -4.49 18.48
C ILE A 59 20.10 -5.12 18.36
N ASN A 60 20.68 -5.15 17.17
CA ASN A 60 21.99 -5.75 16.96
C ASN A 60 23.08 -4.98 17.68
N GLU A 61 23.02 -3.64 17.68
CA GLU A 61 23.94 -2.78 18.43
C GLU A 61 23.88 -3.05 19.93
N GLN A 62 22.68 -3.20 20.51
CA GLN A 62 22.51 -3.58 21.92
C GLN A 62 23.07 -4.97 22.24
N LYS A 63 22.93 -5.94 21.33
CA LYS A 63 23.50 -7.28 21.52
C LYS A 63 25.03 -7.29 21.47
N GLN A 64 25.63 -6.37 20.71
CA GLN A 64 27.09 -6.27 20.57
C GLN A 64 27.75 -5.49 21.71
N ASN A 65 27.01 -4.59 22.36
CA ASN A 65 27.41 -3.94 23.61
C ASN A 65 26.51 -4.40 24.77
N PRO A 66 26.73 -5.61 25.33
CA PRO A 66 26.18 -5.90 26.64
C PRO A 66 26.75 -4.87 27.60
N GLN A 67 25.89 -4.04 28.20
CA GLN A 67 26.31 -3.13 29.26
C GLN A 67 27.07 -3.95 30.31
N ASN A 68 28.34 -3.62 30.50
CA ASN A 68 29.11 -4.07 31.66
C ASN A 68 28.54 -3.31 32.87
N ASP A 69 27.52 -3.88 33.51
CA ASP A 69 27.16 -3.56 34.91
C ASP A 69 27.71 -4.66 35.82
#